data_AF-A0A2W0BK98-F1
#
_entry.id   AF-A0A2W0BK98-F1
#
_cell.length_a   1.000
_cell.length_b   1.000
_cell.length_c   1.000
_cell.angle_alpha   90.00
_cell.angle_beta   90.00
_cell.angle_gamma   90.00
#
_symmetry.space_group_name_H-M   'P 1'
#
loop_
_entity.id
_entity.type
_entity.pdbx_description
1 polymer ?
#
loop_
_entity_poly.entity_id
_entity_poly.type
_entity_poly.pdbx_seq_one_letter_code
_entity_poly.pdbx_strand_id
1 'polypeptide(L)' 'ALLIHAKADDMKTDPSGNAGDRIACGVIAK' A
#
# COMPACT_ATOMS: atom_id res chain seq x y z
N ALA A 1 -0.44 8.58 7.16
CA ALA A 1 0.61 8.44 6.14
C ALA A 1 0.04 7.68 4.95
N LEU A 2 0.41 8.06 3.73
CA LEU A 2 0.09 7.34 2.50
C LEU A 2 1.21 6.34 2.21
N LEU A 3 0.84 5.10 1.91
CA LEU A 3 1.77 4.01 1.60
C LEU A 3 1.58 3.58 0.13
N ILE A 4 2.68 3.40 -0.58
CA ILE A 4 2.69 2.82 -1.93
C ILE A 4 3.32 1.43 -1.83
N HIS A 5 2.65 0.43 -2.40
CA HIS A 5 3.12 -0.94 -2.47
C HIS A 5 3.75 -1.25 -3.84
N ALA A 6 4.56 -2.30 -3.91
CA ALA A 6 5.28 -2.70 -5.12
C ALA A 6 4.37 -3.24 -6.23
N LYS A 7 3.18 -3.74 -5.88
CA LYS A 7 2.19 -4.29 -6.81
C LYS A 7 0.82 -3.65 -6.56
N ALA A 8 -0.06 -3.82 -7.55
CA ALA A 8 -1.46 -3.43 -7.41
C ALA A 8 -2.16 -4.33 -6.38
N ASP A 9 -3.17 -3.76 -5.72
CA ASP A 9 -4.07 -4.46 -4.80
C ASP A 9 -5.07 -5.32 -5.59
N ASP A 10 -5.29 -6.56 -5.15
CA ASP A 10 -6.24 -7.50 -5.76
C ASP A 10 -7.68 -7.38 -5.24
N MET A 11 -7.95 -6.50 -4.27
CA MET A 11 -9.24 -6.18 -3.66
C MET A 11 -9.98 -7.38 -3.06
N LYS A 12 -9.28 -8.48 -2.77
CA LYS A 12 -9.88 -9.72 -2.26
C LYS A 12 -9.11 -10.30 -1.09
N THR A 13 -7.78 -10.27 -1.14
CA THR A 13 -6.95 -10.98 -0.16
C THR A 13 -6.70 -10.11 1.06
N ASP A 14 -7.21 -10.55 2.19
CA ASP A 14 -6.90 -9.91 3.46
C ASP A 14 -5.44 -10.19 3.88
N PRO A 15 -4.74 -9.25 4.53
CA PRO A 15 -5.20 -7.91 4.94
C PRO A 15 -4.83 -6.77 3.97
N SER A 16 -4.13 -7.04 2.87
CA SER A 16 -3.50 -5.97 2.05
C SER A 16 -3.46 -6.27 0.54
N GLY A 17 -4.43 -7.06 0.06
CA GLY A 17 -4.67 -7.28 -1.35
C GLY A 17 -3.50 -7.85 -2.14
N ASN A 18 -2.63 -8.61 -1.46
CA ASN A 18 -1.40 -9.16 -2.04
C ASN A 18 -0.50 -8.12 -2.75
N ALA A 19 -0.52 -6.87 -2.27
CA ALA A 19 0.13 -5.72 -2.92
C ALA A 19 1.67 -5.74 -2.83
N GLY A 20 2.26 -6.67 -2.08
CA GLY A 20 3.72 -6.80 -1.93
C GLY A 20 4.35 -5.76 -1.01
N ASP A 21 5.65 -5.51 -1.19
CA ASP A 21 6.44 -4.67 -0.27
C ASP A 21 6.02 -3.20 -0.28
N ARG A 22 6.20 -2.51 0.85
CA ARG A 22 5.97 -1.06 0.99
C ARG A 22 7.19 -0.31 0.44
N ILE A 23 7.04 0.38 -0.68
CA ILE A 23 8.14 1.04 -1.39
C ILE A 23 8.22 2.54 -1.14
N ALA A 24 7.14 3.16 -0.67
CA ALA A 24 7.15 4.56 -0.26
C ALA A 24 6.18 4.82 0.90
N CYS A 25 6.54 5.78 1.74
CA CYS A 25 5.71 6.27 2.84
C CYS A 25 5.76 7.80 2.86
N GLY A 26 4.59 8.45 2.85
CA GLY A 26 4.48 9.90 2.94
C GLY A 26 3.54 10.32 4.08
N VAL A 27 3.97 11.26 4.92
CA VAL A 27 3.06 11.89 5.89
C VAL A 27 2.41 13.08 5.21
N ILE A 28 1.08 13.10 5.15
CA ILE A 28 0.34 14.23 4.61
C ILE A 28 0.12 15.24 5.75
N ALA A 29 0.67 16.44 5.60
CA ALA A 29 0.49 17.58 6.50
C ALA A 29 -0.31 18.69 5.79
N LYS A 30 -0.98 19.54 6.57
CA LYS A 30 -1.86 20.61 6.07
C LYS A 30 -1.09 21.77 5.46
#